data_AF-A0A146FKZ1-F1
#
_entry.id   AF-A0A146FKZ1-F1
#
_cell.length_a   1.000
_cell.length_b   1.000
_cell.length_c   1.000
_cell.angle_alpha   90.00
_cell.angle_beta   90.00
_cell.angle_gamma   90.00
#
_symmetry.space_group_name_H-M   'P 1'
#
loop_
_entity.id
_entity.type
_entity.pdbx_description
1 polymer ?
#
loop_
_entity_poly.entity_id
_entity_poly.type
_entity_poly.pdbx_seq_one_letter_code
_entity_poly.pdbx_strand_id
1 'polypeptide(L)'
;MKEVYDKFGLEANTCDFVGHSMALYSSDEYIHKPGMAVETINRIRLYVNSMARYGKSPYIYPLYGLGELPQGFARLSAIYGGTYMLNTSVDDVLYDESGKVSGIKATMKDRDNEAESMTFSTKTKKILADPSYFPGKARVTGYLLKAICILNHPIDKTDSSDSLQLIIPQSQVGRKHDIYIAMVSSAHNVCPKGYYIAIVSTIAETDANHHLELEPGFERLGKIEEKFMGAPIPLYEPIESGEKDNIFISKSYDPSSHFETTTDDVRDIYRRATGEELVVEGLREGQKLAEE
;
A
#
# COMPACT_ATOMS: atom_id res chain seq x y z
N MET A 1 9.32 -1.73 23.10
CA MET A 1 10.66 -2.10 22.59
C MET A 1 11.80 -1.49 23.40
N LYS A 2 11.60 -0.33 24.05
CA LYS A 2 12.62 0.40 24.83
C LYS A 2 13.49 -0.48 25.74
N GLU A 3 12.89 -1.30 26.59
CA GLU A 3 13.64 -2.17 27.53
C GLU A 3 14.57 -3.16 26.82
N VAL A 4 14.19 -3.62 25.61
CA VAL A 4 15.02 -4.51 24.81
C VAL A 4 16.23 -3.75 24.29
N TYR A 5 16.03 -2.55 23.73
CA TYR A 5 17.14 -1.70 23.28
C TYR A 5 18.09 -1.33 24.43
N ASP A 6 17.54 -0.91 25.58
CA ASP A 6 18.32 -0.59 26.78
C ASP A 6 19.13 -1.80 27.27
N LYS A 7 18.52 -2.99 27.29
CA LYS A 7 19.20 -4.23 27.71
C LYS A 7 20.40 -4.57 26.85
N PHE A 8 20.33 -4.31 25.55
CA PHE A 8 21.45 -4.54 24.62
C PHE A 8 22.36 -3.32 24.45
N GLY A 9 22.09 -2.21 25.14
CA GLY A 9 22.89 -1.00 25.08
C GLY A 9 22.95 -0.37 23.69
N LEU A 10 21.87 -0.45 22.91
CA LEU A 10 21.84 0.12 21.56
C LEU A 10 21.78 1.65 21.60
N GLU A 11 22.64 2.30 20.83
CA GLU A 11 22.64 3.75 20.67
C GLU A 11 21.44 4.23 19.84
N ALA A 12 21.06 5.51 19.98
CA ALA A 12 19.91 6.09 19.30
C ALA A 12 19.93 5.84 17.77
N ASN A 13 21.06 6.08 17.10
CA ASN A 13 21.17 5.84 15.66
C ASN A 13 20.98 4.36 15.28
N THR A 14 21.38 3.43 16.15
CA THR A 14 21.15 1.99 15.93
C THR A 14 19.67 1.65 16.12
N CYS A 15 19.03 2.22 17.15
CA CYS A 15 17.59 2.07 17.37
C CYS A 15 16.78 2.61 16.17
N ASP A 16 17.17 3.76 15.63
CA ASP A 16 16.54 4.37 14.45
C ASP A 16 16.66 3.44 13.24
N PHE A 17 17.89 2.96 12.96
CA PHE A 17 18.12 2.03 11.86
C PHE A 17 17.31 0.73 12.02
N VAL A 18 17.33 0.12 13.21
CA VAL A 18 16.60 -1.13 13.46
C VAL A 18 15.07 -0.91 13.38
N GLY A 19 14.56 0.18 13.94
CA GLY A 19 13.13 0.50 13.93
C GLY A 19 12.59 0.84 12.56
N HIS A 20 13.25 1.76 11.88
CA HIS A 20 12.76 2.35 10.64
C HIS A 20 13.22 1.58 9.40
N SER A 21 14.46 1.05 9.39
CA SER A 21 14.99 0.37 8.20
C SER A 21 14.86 -1.14 8.21
N MET A 22 14.70 -1.78 9.39
CA MET A 22 14.49 -3.24 9.48
C MET A 22 13.08 -3.61 9.92
N ALA A 23 12.56 -2.99 10.99
CA ALA A 23 11.19 -3.24 11.45
C ALA A 23 10.14 -2.44 10.66
N LEU A 24 10.58 -1.46 9.86
CA LEU A 24 9.78 -0.66 8.94
C LEU A 24 8.60 0.04 9.65
N TYR A 25 8.85 0.54 10.86
CA TYR A 25 7.93 1.47 11.50
C TYR A 25 8.09 2.87 10.89
N SER A 26 6.99 3.60 10.76
CA SER A 26 6.96 4.97 10.23
C SER A 26 7.16 6.05 11.31
N SER A 27 7.07 5.68 12.59
CA SER A 27 7.24 6.56 13.74
C SER A 27 7.81 5.79 14.94
N ASP A 28 8.21 6.50 16.00
CA ASP A 28 8.84 5.91 17.20
C ASP A 28 7.84 5.40 18.25
N GLU A 29 6.54 5.44 17.96
CA GLU A 29 5.50 5.04 18.91
C GLU A 29 5.67 3.58 19.40
N TYR A 30 6.20 2.71 18.54
CA TYR A 30 6.48 1.30 18.87
C TYR A 30 7.50 1.13 20.01
N ILE A 31 8.35 2.13 20.25
CA ILE A 31 9.40 2.07 21.28
C ILE A 31 8.76 1.98 22.66
N HIS A 32 7.77 2.85 22.91
CA HIS A 32 7.14 3.04 24.21
C HIS A 32 5.82 2.30 24.38
N LYS A 33 5.20 1.85 23.29
CA LYS A 33 3.93 1.11 23.35
C LYS A 33 4.13 -0.27 24.04
N PRO A 34 3.39 -0.57 25.12
CA PRO A 34 3.47 -1.85 25.81
C PRO A 34 3.16 -3.03 24.89
N GLY A 35 3.88 -4.15 25.06
CA GLY A 35 3.65 -5.39 24.30
C GLY A 35 4.26 -5.44 22.89
N MET A 36 4.81 -4.34 22.36
CA MET A 36 5.32 -4.29 20.98
C MET A 36 6.60 -5.11 20.74
N ALA A 37 7.33 -5.52 21.78
CA ALA A 37 8.63 -6.17 21.62
C ALA A 37 8.56 -7.43 20.74
N VAL A 38 7.53 -8.27 20.92
CA VAL A 38 7.36 -9.50 20.13
C VAL A 38 7.08 -9.17 18.66
N GLU A 39 6.20 -8.19 18.41
CA GLU A 39 5.88 -7.74 17.06
C GLU A 39 7.12 -7.15 16.35
N THR A 40 7.84 -6.26 17.03
CA THR A 40 9.06 -5.65 16.50
C THR A 40 10.12 -6.71 16.17
N ILE A 41 10.33 -7.69 17.06
CA ILE A 41 11.25 -8.81 16.80
C ILE A 41 10.78 -9.63 15.58
N ASN A 42 9.49 -9.89 15.45
CA ASN A 42 8.95 -10.62 14.30
C ASN A 42 9.13 -9.85 12.98
N ARG A 43 8.92 -8.53 12.95
CA ARG A 43 9.20 -7.67 11.80
C ARG A 43 10.69 -7.69 11.42
N ILE A 44 11.59 -7.59 12.39
CA ILE A 44 13.04 -7.71 12.16
C ILE A 44 13.39 -9.09 11.58
N ARG A 45 12.82 -10.17 12.13
CA ARG A 45 13.04 -11.53 11.61
C ARG A 45 12.51 -11.68 10.19
N LEU A 46 11.35 -11.10 9.88
CA LEU A 46 10.80 -11.08 8.53
C LEU A 46 11.76 -10.40 7.55
N TYR A 47 12.28 -9.21 7.89
CA TYR A 47 13.28 -8.51 7.09
C TYR A 47 14.50 -9.38 6.81
N VAL A 48 15.10 -9.96 7.87
CA VAL A 48 16.31 -10.80 7.75
C VAL A 48 16.04 -12.05 6.91
N ASN A 49 14.90 -12.71 7.11
CA ASN A 49 14.51 -13.89 6.33
C ASN A 49 14.29 -13.54 4.84
N SER A 50 13.65 -12.41 4.55
CA SER A 50 13.44 -11.94 3.18
C SER A 50 14.76 -11.60 2.50
N MET A 51 15.66 -10.91 3.20
CA MET A 51 17.02 -10.62 2.70
C MET A 51 17.81 -11.92 2.46
N ALA A 52 17.73 -12.90 3.37
CA ALA A 52 18.41 -14.18 3.21
C ALA A 52 17.90 -14.99 2.02
N ARG A 53 16.64 -14.79 1.59
CA ARG A 53 16.03 -15.50 0.45
C ARG A 53 16.55 -15.01 -0.91
N TYR A 54 16.80 -13.71 -1.08
CA TYR A 54 17.14 -13.11 -2.38
C TYR A 54 18.51 -12.41 -2.43
N GLY A 55 19.17 -12.23 -1.28
CA GLY A 55 20.57 -11.83 -1.14
C GLY A 55 20.89 -10.35 -1.29
N LYS A 56 20.18 -9.59 -2.15
CA LYS A 56 20.46 -8.17 -2.39
C LYS A 56 19.65 -7.21 -1.51
N SER A 57 18.37 -7.49 -1.35
CA SER A 57 17.43 -6.70 -0.56
C SER A 57 16.28 -7.61 -0.10
N PRO A 58 15.49 -7.21 0.91
CA PRO A 58 14.31 -7.96 1.32
C PRO A 58 13.09 -7.73 0.41
N TYR A 59 13.25 -6.96 -0.68
CA TYR A 59 12.14 -6.49 -1.51
C TYR A 59 12.13 -7.18 -2.88
N ILE A 60 10.93 -7.35 -3.41
CA ILE A 60 10.67 -7.75 -4.79
C ILE A 60 9.71 -6.75 -5.41
N TYR A 61 9.80 -6.57 -6.72
CA TYR A 61 8.92 -5.70 -7.47
C TYR A 61 8.50 -6.40 -8.77
N PRO A 62 7.20 -6.43 -9.12
CA PRO A 62 6.74 -7.09 -10.33
C PRO A 62 7.24 -6.38 -11.59
N LEU A 63 7.65 -7.17 -12.59
CA LEU A 63 7.86 -6.65 -13.94
C LEU A 63 6.54 -6.04 -14.43
N TYR A 64 6.63 -4.93 -15.17
CA TYR A 64 5.52 -4.10 -15.64
C TYR A 64 4.77 -3.33 -14.54
N GLY A 65 5.21 -3.45 -13.29
CA GLY A 65 4.73 -2.62 -12.18
C GLY A 65 3.56 -3.20 -11.39
N LEU A 66 3.16 -2.46 -10.36
CA LEU A 66 2.18 -2.94 -9.36
C LEU A 66 0.79 -3.23 -9.94
N GLY A 67 0.47 -2.72 -11.14
CA GLY A 67 -0.78 -3.01 -11.85
C GLY A 67 -0.97 -4.49 -12.18
N GLU A 68 0.10 -5.29 -12.22
CA GLU A 68 0.02 -6.73 -12.46
C GLU A 68 -0.57 -7.50 -11.28
N LEU A 69 -0.43 -6.99 -10.05
CA LEU A 69 -0.97 -7.63 -8.85
C LEU A 69 -2.52 -7.71 -8.86
N PRO A 70 -3.27 -6.59 -8.99
CA PRO A 70 -4.73 -6.65 -9.06
C PRO A 70 -5.22 -7.39 -10.30
N GLN A 71 -4.52 -7.32 -11.44
CA GLN A 71 -4.84 -8.11 -12.63
C GLN A 71 -4.71 -9.62 -12.36
N GLY A 72 -3.64 -10.04 -11.69
CA GLY A 72 -3.43 -11.43 -11.30
C GLY A 72 -4.52 -11.95 -10.37
N PHE A 73 -4.88 -11.18 -9.33
CA PHE A 73 -5.98 -11.55 -8.42
C PHE A 73 -7.35 -11.52 -9.12
N ALA A 74 -7.58 -10.60 -10.05
CA ALA A 74 -8.82 -10.58 -10.84
C ALA A 74 -8.96 -11.82 -11.72
N ARG A 75 -7.87 -12.23 -12.38
CA ARG A 75 -7.81 -13.48 -13.13
C ARG A 75 -8.03 -14.69 -12.23
N LEU A 76 -7.40 -14.72 -11.05
CA LEU A 76 -7.59 -15.79 -10.08
C LEU A 76 -9.06 -15.90 -9.70
N SER A 77 -9.72 -14.79 -9.34
CA SER A 77 -11.15 -14.78 -9.03
C SER A 77 -12.01 -15.27 -10.20
N ALA A 78 -11.69 -14.87 -11.44
CA ALA A 78 -12.39 -15.32 -12.64
C ALA A 78 -12.29 -16.83 -12.88
N ILE A 79 -11.14 -17.46 -12.60
CA ILE A 79 -10.97 -18.92 -12.66
C ILE A 79 -11.94 -19.64 -11.72
N TYR A 80 -12.28 -19.01 -10.59
CA TYR A 80 -13.25 -19.53 -9.61
C TYR A 80 -14.68 -19.00 -9.84
N GLY A 81 -14.98 -18.45 -11.01
CA GLY A 81 -16.32 -18.03 -11.41
C GLY A 81 -16.66 -16.56 -11.12
N GLY A 82 -15.70 -15.75 -10.66
CA GLY A 82 -15.87 -14.30 -10.52
C GLY A 82 -16.09 -13.61 -11.87
N THR A 83 -16.94 -12.59 -11.91
CA THR A 83 -17.14 -11.72 -13.08
C THR A 83 -16.72 -10.30 -12.74
N TYR A 84 -15.88 -9.69 -13.58
CA TYR A 84 -15.40 -8.32 -13.41
C TYR A 84 -16.11 -7.39 -14.40
N MET A 85 -16.61 -6.27 -13.89
CA MET A 85 -17.25 -5.22 -14.70
C MET A 85 -16.47 -3.93 -14.50
N LEU A 86 -15.81 -3.45 -15.56
CA LEU A 86 -15.19 -2.13 -15.62
C LEU A 86 -16.15 -1.15 -16.31
N ASN A 87 -15.86 0.16 -16.23
CA ASN A 87 -16.72 1.21 -16.79
C ASN A 87 -18.18 1.13 -16.30
N THR A 88 -18.36 0.68 -15.06
CA THR A 88 -19.67 0.45 -14.44
C THR A 88 -19.77 1.27 -13.16
N SER A 89 -20.70 2.21 -13.13
CA SER A 89 -20.95 3.07 -11.97
C SER A 89 -21.98 2.40 -11.05
N VAL A 90 -21.74 2.45 -9.73
CA VAL A 90 -22.73 2.03 -8.74
C VAL A 90 -23.62 3.23 -8.43
N ASP A 91 -24.89 3.13 -8.79
CA ASP A 91 -25.84 4.25 -8.68
C ASP A 91 -26.53 4.29 -7.31
N ASP A 92 -26.80 3.12 -6.73
CA ASP A 92 -27.55 2.99 -5.47
C ASP A 92 -27.18 1.69 -4.73
N VAL A 93 -27.21 1.73 -3.40
CA VAL A 93 -26.99 0.56 -2.54
C VAL A 93 -28.31 0.22 -1.86
N LEU A 94 -28.76 -1.02 -2.02
CA LEU A 94 -30.05 -1.48 -1.52
C LEU A 94 -29.87 -2.11 -0.13
N TYR A 95 -30.80 -1.82 0.77
CA TYR A 95 -30.82 -2.33 2.13
C TYR A 95 -32.11 -3.12 2.40
N ASP A 96 -32.07 -4.10 3.29
CA ASP A 96 -33.25 -4.79 3.80
C ASP A 96 -33.90 -4.06 4.98
N GLU A 97 -35.01 -4.60 5.49
CA GLU A 97 -35.75 -4.04 6.63
C GLU A 97 -34.92 -3.96 7.93
N SER A 98 -33.84 -4.75 8.03
CA SER A 98 -32.92 -4.77 9.17
C SER A 98 -31.76 -3.76 9.03
N GLY A 99 -31.68 -3.04 7.90
CA GLY A 99 -30.62 -2.09 7.60
C GLY A 99 -29.34 -2.74 7.07
N LYS A 100 -29.37 -4.02 6.67
CA LYS A 100 -28.24 -4.73 6.05
C LYS A 100 -28.29 -4.65 4.54
N VAL A 101 -27.13 -4.73 3.90
CA VAL A 101 -27.08 -4.70 2.43
C VAL A 101 -27.80 -5.89 1.81
N SER A 102 -28.58 -5.62 0.77
CA SER A 102 -29.38 -6.60 0.03
C SER A 102 -29.09 -6.61 -1.47
N GLY A 103 -28.41 -5.58 -1.98
CA GLY A 103 -28.07 -5.47 -3.40
C GLY A 103 -27.48 -4.12 -3.79
N ILE A 104 -27.23 -3.94 -5.08
CA ILE A 104 -26.85 -2.67 -5.69
C ILE A 104 -27.65 -2.43 -6.98
N LYS A 105 -27.79 -1.16 -7.36
CA LYS A 105 -28.11 -0.75 -8.72
C LYS A 105 -26.86 -0.18 -9.36
N ALA A 106 -26.61 -0.54 -10.60
CA ALA A 106 -25.43 -0.10 -11.31
C ALA A 106 -25.75 0.14 -12.79
N THR A 107 -24.98 1.05 -13.40
CA THR A 107 -25.07 1.39 -14.81
C THR A 107 -23.72 1.16 -15.48
N MET A 108 -23.70 0.23 -16.41
CA MET A 108 -22.55 -0.03 -17.28
C MET A 108 -22.65 0.89 -18.51
N LYS A 109 -21.57 1.60 -18.81
CA LYS A 109 -21.47 2.43 -20.01
C LYS A 109 -20.67 1.68 -21.08
N ASP A 110 -21.14 1.73 -22.32
CA ASP A 110 -20.30 1.34 -23.44
C ASP A 110 -19.17 2.37 -23.61
N ARG A 111 -17.96 1.89 -23.95
CA ARG A 111 -16.78 2.75 -24.12
C ARG A 111 -16.87 3.58 -25.40
N ASP A 112 -17.50 3.04 -26.43
CA ASP A 112 -17.53 3.60 -27.79
C ASP A 112 -18.85 4.33 -28.07
N ASN A 113 -19.87 4.19 -27.22
CA ASN A 113 -21.15 4.87 -27.36
C ASN A 113 -21.84 5.18 -26.02
N GLU A 114 -21.70 6.41 -25.53
CA GLU A 114 -22.34 6.84 -24.27
C GLU A 114 -23.88 6.75 -24.26
N ALA A 115 -24.53 6.69 -25.44
CA ALA A 115 -25.97 6.50 -25.54
C ALA A 115 -26.42 5.05 -25.24
N GLU A 116 -25.51 4.07 -25.35
CA GLU A 116 -25.75 2.69 -24.95
C GLU A 116 -25.25 2.48 -23.52
N SER A 117 -26.14 2.72 -22.56
CA SER A 117 -25.93 2.38 -21.15
C SER A 117 -26.92 1.30 -20.72
N MET A 118 -26.42 0.34 -19.94
CA MET A 118 -27.23 -0.74 -19.39
C MET A 118 -27.31 -0.57 -17.87
N THR A 119 -28.48 -0.22 -17.37
CA THR A 119 -28.77 -0.23 -15.94
C THR A 119 -29.27 -1.60 -15.52
N PHE A 120 -28.73 -2.12 -14.43
CA PHE A 120 -29.13 -3.40 -13.85
C PHE A 120 -29.11 -3.34 -12.33
N SER A 121 -29.64 -4.38 -11.71
CA SER A 121 -29.59 -4.56 -10.26
C SER A 121 -29.14 -5.98 -9.94
N THR A 122 -28.30 -6.12 -8.91
CA THR A 122 -27.86 -7.41 -8.42
C THR A 122 -28.05 -7.52 -6.92
N LYS A 123 -28.37 -8.73 -6.44
CA LYS A 123 -28.56 -9.01 -5.02
C LYS A 123 -27.26 -9.50 -4.42
N THR A 124 -26.95 -9.03 -3.22
CA THR A 124 -25.82 -9.51 -2.44
C THR A 124 -26.14 -9.47 -0.95
N LYS A 125 -25.42 -10.26 -0.16
CA LYS A 125 -25.52 -10.27 1.30
C LYS A 125 -24.41 -9.46 1.98
N LYS A 126 -23.32 -9.17 1.24
CA LYS A 126 -22.12 -8.49 1.71
C LYS A 126 -21.53 -7.64 0.58
N ILE A 127 -20.96 -6.50 0.94
CA ILE A 127 -20.15 -5.67 0.03
C ILE A 127 -18.76 -5.50 0.62
N LEU A 128 -17.74 -5.68 -0.21
CA LEU A 128 -16.36 -5.28 0.07
C LEU A 128 -16.08 -4.09 -0.84
N ALA A 129 -15.61 -2.98 -0.28
CA ALA A 129 -15.39 -1.76 -1.06
C ALA A 129 -14.23 -0.93 -0.51
N ASP A 130 -13.65 -0.10 -1.36
CA ASP A 130 -12.78 0.97 -0.89
C ASP A 130 -13.61 2.18 -0.40
N PRO A 131 -13.01 3.12 0.36
CA PRO A 131 -13.70 4.26 0.94
C PRO A 131 -14.48 5.15 -0.03
N SER A 132 -14.09 5.21 -1.31
CA SER A 132 -14.71 6.10 -2.30
C SER A 132 -16.18 5.76 -2.59
N TYR A 133 -16.57 4.48 -2.43
CA TYR A 133 -17.95 4.03 -2.61
C TYR A 133 -18.86 4.39 -1.43
N PHE A 134 -18.30 4.71 -0.26
CA PHE A 134 -19.06 4.95 0.97
C PHE A 134 -18.47 6.12 1.79
N PRO A 135 -18.46 7.36 1.28
CA PRO A 135 -17.83 8.50 1.95
C PRO A 135 -18.39 8.80 3.35
N GLY A 136 -19.65 8.45 3.62
CA GLY A 136 -20.27 8.60 4.95
C GLY A 136 -19.92 7.51 5.96
N LYS A 137 -19.18 6.46 5.57
CA LYS A 137 -18.80 5.32 6.42
C LYS A 137 -17.29 5.21 6.64
N ALA A 138 -16.53 6.15 6.11
CA ALA A 138 -15.09 6.26 6.29
C ALA A 138 -14.73 7.65 6.83
N ARG A 139 -13.64 7.74 7.58
CA ARG A 139 -13.11 9.00 8.11
C ARG A 139 -11.68 9.21 7.64
N VAL A 140 -11.29 10.47 7.47
CA VAL A 140 -9.91 10.84 7.14
C VAL A 140 -9.03 10.68 8.38
N THR A 141 -7.89 10.00 8.24
CA THR A 141 -6.90 9.78 9.31
C THR A 141 -5.63 10.60 9.11
N GLY A 142 -5.41 11.13 7.91
CA GLY A 142 -4.26 11.93 7.55
C GLY A 142 -4.21 12.18 6.05
N TYR A 143 -3.12 12.76 5.57
CA TYR A 143 -2.91 12.99 4.15
C TYR A 143 -1.56 12.43 3.72
N LEU A 144 -1.56 11.69 2.61
CA LEU A 144 -0.37 11.19 1.94
C LEU A 144 0.15 12.26 0.98
N LEU A 145 1.42 12.61 1.13
CA LEU A 145 2.18 13.37 0.16
C LEU A 145 2.91 12.39 -0.75
N LYS A 146 2.78 12.60 -2.07
CA LYS A 146 3.43 11.74 -3.07
C LYS A 146 3.89 12.56 -4.26
N ALA A 147 5.16 12.40 -4.62
CA ALA A 147 5.72 12.96 -5.84
C ALA A 147 6.35 11.83 -6.67
N ILE A 148 6.07 11.82 -7.97
CA ILE A 148 6.67 10.91 -8.94
C ILE A 148 7.69 11.72 -9.73
N CYS A 149 8.95 11.31 -9.66
CA CYS A 149 10.08 11.99 -10.28
C CYS A 149 10.66 11.10 -11.38
N ILE A 150 10.87 11.68 -12.56
CA ILE A 150 11.58 11.03 -13.66
C ILE A 150 13.03 11.48 -13.62
N LEU A 151 13.95 10.51 -13.61
CA LEU A 151 15.39 10.73 -13.65
C LEU A 151 15.96 10.08 -14.91
N ASN A 152 17.08 10.62 -15.42
CA ASN A 152 17.87 10.00 -16.50
C ASN A 152 19.24 9.48 -16.01
N HIS A 153 19.39 9.36 -14.69
CA HIS A 153 20.59 8.86 -14.03
C HIS A 153 20.19 8.05 -12.78
N PRO A 154 21.02 7.08 -12.35
CA PRO A 154 20.81 6.42 -11.06
C PRO A 154 21.02 7.40 -9.91
N ILE A 155 20.47 7.08 -8.74
CA ILE A 155 20.66 7.89 -7.53
C ILE A 155 22.11 7.74 -7.04
N ASP A 156 22.79 8.84 -6.71
CA ASP A 156 24.17 8.82 -6.24
C ASP A 156 24.35 7.95 -4.98
N LYS A 157 25.53 7.32 -4.82
CA LYS A 157 25.88 6.45 -3.68
C LYS A 157 24.93 5.25 -3.51
N THR A 158 24.51 4.66 -4.62
CA THR A 158 23.65 3.44 -4.64
C THR A 158 24.23 2.35 -5.54
N ASP A 159 25.53 2.41 -5.82
CA ASP A 159 26.24 1.49 -6.70
C ASP A 159 25.58 1.32 -8.08
N SER A 160 24.99 2.41 -8.59
CA SER A 160 24.23 2.44 -9.86
C SER A 160 23.10 1.39 -9.90
N SER A 161 22.42 1.17 -8.79
CA SER A 161 21.33 0.20 -8.68
C SER A 161 20.17 0.53 -9.63
N ASP A 162 19.62 -0.48 -10.29
CA ASP A 162 18.44 -0.37 -11.16
C ASP A 162 17.11 -0.20 -10.41
N SER A 163 17.09 -0.57 -9.13
CA SER A 163 16.00 -0.32 -8.20
C SER A 163 16.50 -0.28 -6.78
N LEU A 164 15.78 0.45 -5.92
CA LEU A 164 16.12 0.59 -4.51
C LEU A 164 14.95 1.08 -3.67
N GLN A 165 15.09 0.90 -2.37
CA GLN A 165 14.31 1.59 -1.35
C GLN A 165 15.27 2.43 -0.51
N LEU A 166 14.94 3.70 -0.32
CA LEU A 166 15.58 4.56 0.67
C LEU A 166 14.53 4.97 1.69
N ILE A 167 14.94 4.94 2.95
CA ILE A 167 14.15 5.39 4.08
C ILE A 167 14.96 6.53 4.70
N ILE A 168 14.33 7.69 4.84
CA ILE A 168 14.87 8.83 5.56
C ILE A 168 14.13 8.89 6.89
N PRO A 169 14.74 8.41 7.98
CA PRO A 169 14.08 8.38 9.28
C PRO A 169 13.69 9.79 9.72
N GLN A 170 12.51 9.91 10.33
CA GLN A 170 11.93 11.16 10.81
C GLN A 170 12.93 12.00 11.64
N SER A 171 13.79 11.35 12.44
CA SER A 171 14.76 11.95 13.35
C SER A 171 15.86 12.72 12.62
N GLN A 172 16.19 12.30 11.39
CA GLN A 172 17.26 12.88 10.57
C GLN A 172 16.81 14.17 9.87
N VAL A 173 15.51 14.40 9.76
CA VAL A 173 14.90 15.52 9.04
C VAL A 173 13.95 16.35 9.90
N GLY A 174 13.94 16.12 11.22
CA GLY A 174 13.13 16.89 12.17
C GLY A 174 11.63 16.72 11.98
N ARG A 175 11.19 15.52 11.58
CA ARG A 175 9.78 15.16 11.33
C ARG A 175 9.26 14.17 12.37
N LYS A 176 7.96 13.85 12.30
CA LYS A 176 7.30 12.77 13.04
C LYS A 176 7.04 11.51 12.19
N HIS A 177 7.19 11.64 10.87
CA HIS A 177 7.03 10.55 9.93
C HIS A 177 8.20 10.49 8.95
N ASP A 178 8.61 9.26 8.66
CA ASP A 178 9.66 8.98 7.68
C ASP A 178 9.28 9.46 6.27
N ILE A 179 10.31 9.70 5.46
CA ILE A 179 10.18 9.90 4.02
C ILE A 179 10.70 8.65 3.32
N TYR A 180 9.89 8.08 2.44
CA TYR A 180 10.23 6.91 1.64
C TYR A 180 10.57 7.32 0.21
N ILE A 181 11.59 6.67 -0.37
CA ILE A 181 11.90 6.76 -1.79
C ILE A 181 11.94 5.34 -2.35
N ALA A 182 10.99 5.02 -3.23
CA ALA A 182 11.05 3.81 -4.03
C ALA A 182 11.49 4.18 -5.44
N MET A 183 12.60 3.60 -5.91
CA MET A 183 13.07 3.82 -7.28
C MET A 183 13.07 2.51 -8.05
N VAL A 184 12.55 2.56 -9.27
CA VAL A 184 12.53 1.47 -10.25
C VAL A 184 12.90 2.02 -11.63
N SER A 185 13.50 1.19 -12.47
CA SER A 185 13.97 1.59 -13.80
C SER A 185 13.39 0.72 -14.92
N SER A 186 13.90 0.91 -16.13
CA SER A 186 13.63 0.04 -17.28
C SER A 186 13.90 -1.45 -17.00
N ALA A 187 14.72 -1.80 -16.01
CA ALA A 187 14.92 -3.19 -15.59
C ALA A 187 13.62 -3.89 -15.14
N HIS A 188 12.61 -3.10 -14.73
CA HIS A 188 11.29 -3.60 -14.33
C HIS A 188 10.22 -3.35 -15.41
N ASN A 189 10.61 -2.94 -16.62
CA ASN A 189 9.70 -2.61 -17.73
C ASN A 189 8.66 -1.52 -17.40
N VAL A 190 8.95 -0.62 -16.46
CA VAL A 190 8.04 0.47 -16.05
C VAL A 190 8.34 1.81 -16.74
N CYS A 191 9.51 1.94 -17.37
CA CYS A 191 9.89 3.14 -18.13
C CYS A 191 10.88 2.79 -19.26
N PRO A 192 11.08 3.68 -20.25
CA PRO A 192 12.07 3.48 -21.32
C PRO A 192 13.50 3.35 -20.78
N LYS A 193 14.38 2.70 -21.58
CA LYS A 193 15.80 2.53 -21.24
C LYS A 193 16.48 3.89 -21.03
N GLY A 194 17.30 3.97 -19.98
CA GLY A 194 18.01 5.19 -19.59
C GLY A 194 17.21 6.10 -18.65
N TYR A 195 15.97 5.75 -18.33
CA TYR A 195 15.15 6.46 -17.35
C TYR A 195 14.93 5.64 -16.09
N TYR A 196 14.63 6.36 -15.01
CA TYR A 196 14.30 5.86 -13.69
C TYR A 196 13.07 6.60 -13.19
N ILE A 197 12.19 5.89 -12.48
CA ILE A 197 11.04 6.45 -11.79
C ILE A 197 11.34 6.38 -10.30
N ALA A 198 11.47 7.53 -9.64
CA ALA A 198 11.60 7.64 -8.19
C ALA A 198 10.31 8.21 -7.61
N ILE A 199 9.71 7.50 -6.66
CA ILE A 199 8.49 7.91 -5.97
C ILE A 199 8.88 8.31 -4.54
N VAL A 200 8.67 9.59 -4.21
CA VAL A 200 8.91 10.13 -2.86
C VAL A 200 7.57 10.24 -2.14
N SER A 201 7.45 9.65 -0.94
CA SER A 201 6.22 9.65 -0.15
C SER A 201 6.43 9.87 1.34
N THR A 202 5.48 10.55 1.99
CA THR A 202 5.42 10.72 3.46
C THR A 202 3.99 11.11 3.90
N ILE A 203 3.73 11.14 5.20
CA ILE A 203 2.50 11.72 5.77
C ILE A 203 2.65 13.24 5.88
N ALA A 204 1.63 13.99 5.48
CA ALA A 204 1.59 15.44 5.70
C ALA A 204 1.52 15.75 7.20
N GLU A 205 2.43 16.58 7.69
CA GLU A 205 2.43 17.08 9.07
C GLU A 205 1.93 18.52 9.16
N THR A 206 1.77 19.19 8.01
CA THR A 206 1.32 20.57 7.92
C THR A 206 0.13 20.73 6.95
N ASP A 207 -0.60 21.83 7.09
CA ASP A 207 -1.77 22.12 6.25
C ASP A 207 -1.41 22.81 4.91
N ALA A 208 -0.15 23.24 4.74
CA ALA A 208 0.31 24.01 3.58
C ALA A 208 1.81 23.77 3.30
N ASN A 209 2.27 24.14 2.10
CA ASN A 209 3.66 23.99 1.67
C ASN A 209 4.17 22.54 1.66
N HIS A 210 3.31 21.58 1.31
CA HIS A 210 3.64 20.15 1.26
C HIS A 210 4.86 19.78 0.41
N HIS A 211 5.23 20.61 -0.57
CA HIS A 211 6.46 20.41 -1.33
C HIS A 211 7.72 20.49 -0.46
N LEU A 212 7.72 21.32 0.60
CA LEU A 212 8.85 21.45 1.53
C LEU A 212 9.02 20.20 2.40
N GLU A 213 7.94 19.49 2.71
CA GLU A 213 7.99 18.25 3.48
C GLU A 213 8.67 17.10 2.69
N LEU A 214 8.63 17.17 1.36
CA LEU A 214 9.27 16.21 0.46
C LEU A 214 10.67 16.65 0.02
N GLU A 215 11.10 17.87 0.35
CA GLU A 215 12.37 18.45 -0.10
C GLU A 215 13.59 17.58 0.28
N PRO A 216 13.71 17.03 1.51
CA PRO A 216 14.82 16.13 1.83
C PRO A 216 14.87 14.89 0.93
N GLY A 217 13.71 14.43 0.45
CA GLY A 217 13.61 13.36 -0.52
C GLY A 217 14.10 13.79 -1.91
N PHE A 218 13.74 14.99 -2.36
CA PHE A 218 14.17 15.53 -3.66
C PHE A 218 15.68 15.80 -3.72
N GLU A 219 16.25 16.35 -2.64
CA GLU A 219 17.70 16.56 -2.52
C GLU A 219 18.48 15.25 -2.72
N ARG A 220 17.89 14.12 -2.31
CA ARG A 220 18.51 12.80 -2.48
C ARG A 220 18.52 12.31 -3.94
N LEU A 221 17.61 12.78 -4.78
CA LEU A 221 17.43 12.29 -6.16
C LEU A 221 18.42 12.88 -7.16
N GLY A 222 19.06 14.02 -6.86
CA GLY A 222 19.90 14.74 -7.82
C GLY A 222 19.07 15.51 -8.87
N LYS A 223 19.49 15.48 -10.14
CA LYS A 223 18.79 16.23 -11.21
C LYS A 223 17.50 15.52 -11.60
N ILE A 224 16.37 16.16 -11.36
CA ILE A 224 15.04 15.66 -11.76
C ILE A 224 14.70 16.20 -13.16
N GLU A 225 14.35 15.32 -14.09
CA GLU A 225 13.93 15.71 -15.45
C GLU A 225 12.48 16.18 -15.47
N GLU A 226 11.60 15.50 -14.73
CA GLU A 226 10.20 15.89 -14.60
C GLU A 226 9.65 15.47 -13.23
N LYS A 227 8.76 16.29 -12.66
CA LYS A 227 8.18 16.06 -11.33
C LYS A 227 6.67 16.18 -11.37
N PHE A 228 5.98 15.08 -11.08
CA PHE A 228 4.53 15.02 -10.93
C PHE A 228 4.18 15.00 -9.45
N MET A 229 3.63 16.11 -8.96
CA MET A 229 3.14 16.23 -7.59
C MET A 229 1.67 16.63 -7.62
N GLY A 230 0.82 15.79 -7.03
CA GLY A 230 -0.60 16.05 -6.89
C GLY A 230 -0.93 16.81 -5.60
N ALA A 231 -2.21 17.13 -5.42
CA ALA A 231 -2.71 17.53 -4.11
C ALA A 231 -2.51 16.40 -3.08
N PRO A 232 -2.41 16.73 -1.78
CA PRO A 232 -2.37 15.72 -0.72
C PRO A 232 -3.53 14.75 -0.84
N ILE A 233 -3.23 13.46 -0.73
CA ILE A 233 -4.20 12.39 -0.92
C ILE A 233 -4.78 12.04 0.46
N PRO A 234 -6.08 12.25 0.73
CA PRO A 234 -6.68 11.87 2.00
C PRO A 234 -6.58 10.36 2.21
N LEU A 235 -6.10 9.96 3.39
CA LEU A 235 -6.08 8.59 3.85
C LEU A 235 -7.34 8.32 4.66
N TYR A 236 -8.07 7.27 4.30
CA TYR A 236 -9.33 6.91 4.93
C TYR A 236 -9.23 5.59 5.68
N GLU A 237 -10.00 5.48 6.76
CA GLU A 237 -10.28 4.22 7.43
C GLU A 237 -11.79 4.08 7.70
N PRO A 238 -12.32 2.84 7.78
CA PRO A 238 -13.72 2.62 8.14
C PRO A 238 -14.05 3.13 9.56
N ILE A 239 -15.22 3.75 9.73
CA ILE A 239 -15.70 4.21 11.05
C ILE A 239 -16.13 3.00 11.92
N GLU A 240 -16.65 1.95 11.29
CA GLU A 240 -17.21 0.76 11.94
C GLU A 240 -16.67 -0.52 11.28
N SER A 241 -16.85 -1.68 11.93
CA SER A 241 -16.36 -2.98 11.43
C SER A 241 -17.07 -3.49 10.16
N GLY A 242 -18.27 -2.97 9.86
CA GLY A 242 -19.13 -3.48 8.78
C GLY A 242 -20.04 -4.65 9.20
N GLU A 243 -19.95 -5.15 10.44
CA GLU A 243 -20.78 -6.28 10.90
C GLU A 243 -22.26 -5.92 11.08
N LYS A 244 -22.55 -4.63 11.34
CA LYS A 244 -23.91 -4.12 11.54
C LYS A 244 -24.72 -4.10 10.24
N ASP A 245 -24.07 -3.73 9.13
CA ASP A 245 -24.71 -3.46 7.83
C ASP A 245 -24.21 -4.36 6.68
N ASN A 246 -23.25 -5.25 6.96
CA ASN A 246 -22.56 -6.12 6.01
C ASN A 246 -21.79 -5.38 4.90
N ILE A 247 -21.28 -4.18 5.19
CA ILE A 247 -20.44 -3.39 4.27
C ILE A 247 -19.04 -3.25 4.87
N PHE A 248 -18.08 -3.99 4.30
CA PHE A 248 -16.71 -4.09 4.79
C PHE A 248 -15.79 -3.20 3.96
N ILE A 249 -15.44 -2.05 4.52
CA ILE A 249 -14.63 -1.04 3.83
C ILE A 249 -13.15 -1.25 4.14
N SER A 250 -12.29 -1.14 3.12
CA SER A 250 -10.83 -1.18 3.26
C SER A 250 -10.25 0.16 3.72
N LYS A 251 -9.01 0.15 4.20
CA LYS A 251 -8.24 1.37 4.43
C LYS A 251 -7.62 1.88 3.13
N SER A 252 -7.29 3.16 3.09
CA SER A 252 -6.42 3.70 2.05
C SER A 252 -4.99 3.18 2.20
N TYR A 253 -4.27 3.09 1.07
CA TYR A 253 -2.85 2.75 1.09
C TYR A 253 -2.04 3.84 1.79
N ASP A 254 -1.25 3.43 2.77
CA ASP A 254 -0.37 4.32 3.55
C ASP A 254 0.91 4.67 2.75
N PRO A 255 1.83 5.53 3.28
CA PRO A 255 3.01 5.98 2.54
C PRO A 255 4.13 4.94 2.47
N SER A 256 3.99 3.80 3.15
CA SER A 256 5.04 2.78 3.22
C SER A 256 5.32 2.24 1.82
N SER A 257 6.58 1.85 1.60
CA SER A 257 7.04 1.35 0.29
C SER A 257 6.99 -0.18 0.19
N HIS A 258 6.15 -0.82 1.02
CA HIS A 258 5.93 -2.26 1.06
C HIS A 258 4.46 -2.59 1.39
N PHE A 259 4.07 -3.86 1.28
CA PHE A 259 2.65 -4.26 1.39
C PHE A 259 2.20 -4.82 2.75
N GLU A 260 3.04 -4.85 3.79
CA GLU A 260 2.67 -5.46 5.08
C GLU A 260 1.34 -4.94 5.64
N THR A 261 1.19 -3.61 5.78
CA THR A 261 -0.03 -2.98 6.30
C THR A 261 -1.26 -3.20 5.40
N THR A 262 -1.03 -3.34 4.09
CA THR A 262 -2.10 -3.70 3.13
C THR A 262 -2.54 -5.15 3.35
N THR A 263 -1.61 -6.08 3.57
CA THR A 263 -1.95 -7.48 3.84
C THR A 263 -2.61 -7.66 5.21
N ASP A 264 -2.25 -6.84 6.19
CA ASP A 264 -2.94 -6.78 7.48
C ASP A 264 -4.40 -6.33 7.32
N ASP A 265 -4.65 -5.31 6.49
CA ASP A 265 -6.02 -4.86 6.18
C ASP A 265 -6.82 -5.93 5.44
N VAL A 266 -6.20 -6.66 4.50
CA VAL A 266 -6.86 -7.80 3.82
C VAL A 266 -7.26 -8.89 4.80
N ARG A 267 -6.37 -9.27 5.73
CA ARG A 267 -6.68 -10.28 6.77
C ARG A 267 -7.78 -9.80 7.70
N ASP A 268 -7.75 -8.54 8.11
CA ASP A 268 -8.77 -7.94 8.98
C ASP A 268 -10.13 -7.88 8.29
N ILE A 269 -10.20 -7.41 7.04
CA ILE A 269 -11.42 -7.40 6.23
C ILE A 269 -11.96 -8.82 6.08
N TYR A 270 -11.10 -9.80 5.74
CA TYR A 270 -11.50 -11.18 5.61
C TYR A 270 -12.16 -11.67 6.90
N ARG A 271 -11.48 -11.50 8.04
CA ARG A 271 -12.01 -11.90 9.35
C ARG A 271 -13.35 -11.25 9.68
N ARG A 272 -13.49 -9.92 9.50
CA ARG A 272 -14.76 -9.22 9.74
C ARG A 272 -15.87 -9.72 8.81
N ALA A 273 -15.53 -9.99 7.55
CA ALA A 273 -16.49 -10.41 6.55
C ALA A 273 -16.91 -11.87 6.69
N THR A 274 -16.01 -12.79 7.07
CA THR A 274 -16.27 -14.24 7.13
C THR A 274 -16.55 -14.74 8.54
N GLY A 275 -16.03 -14.07 9.56
CA GLY A 275 -16.07 -14.51 10.96
C GLY A 275 -14.93 -15.45 11.36
N GLU A 276 -13.93 -15.68 10.49
CA GLU A 276 -12.81 -16.58 10.72
C GLU A 276 -11.48 -16.01 10.22
N GLU A 277 -10.36 -16.50 10.77
CA GLU A 277 -9.02 -16.07 10.34
C GLU A 277 -8.69 -16.58 8.93
N LEU A 278 -8.00 -15.76 8.13
CA LEU A 278 -7.57 -16.16 6.79
C LEU A 278 -6.46 -17.21 6.88
N VAL A 279 -6.79 -18.45 6.55
CA VAL A 279 -5.82 -19.55 6.43
C VAL A 279 -5.48 -19.76 4.96
N VAL A 280 -4.21 -19.52 4.61
CA VAL A 280 -3.71 -19.81 3.26
C VAL A 280 -3.26 -21.27 3.22
N GLU A 281 -4.15 -22.16 2.79
CA GLU A 281 -3.83 -23.57 2.57
C GLU A 281 -3.09 -23.75 1.24
N GLY A 282 -1.91 -24.38 1.29
CA GLY A 282 -1.17 -24.93 0.16
C GLY A 282 -1.04 -24.04 -1.09
N LEU A 283 0.17 -23.52 -1.34
CA LEU A 283 0.58 -23.35 -2.73
C LEU A 283 0.39 -24.72 -3.39
N ARG A 284 -0.51 -24.86 -4.37
CA ARG A 284 -0.54 -26.08 -5.19
C ARG A 284 0.90 -26.30 -5.66
N GLU A 285 1.49 -27.45 -5.34
CA GLU A 285 2.83 -27.81 -5.80
C GLU A 285 2.90 -27.52 -7.31
N GLY A 286 3.96 -26.81 -7.70
CA GLY A 286 3.98 -25.96 -8.89
C GLY A 286 3.24 -26.52 -10.10
N GLN A 287 2.21 -25.79 -10.55
CA GLN A 287 2.06 -25.65 -12.00
C GLN A 287 3.37 -25.02 -12.48
N LYS A 288 4.24 -25.82 -13.11
CA LYS A 288 5.32 -25.31 -13.96
C LYS A 288 4.69 -24.37 -14.99
N LEU A 289 4.58 -23.10 -14.64
CA LEU A 289 4.21 -22.04 -15.57
C LEU A 289 5.48 -21.70 -16.34
N ALA A 290 5.48 -22.15 -17.60
CA ALA A 290 6.54 -22.02 -18.60
C ALA A 290 7.79 -22.89 -18.36
N GLU A 291 7.82 -24.05 -18.99
CA GLU A 291 9.07 -24.50 -19.63
C GLU A 291 9.18 -23.69 -20.93
N GLU A 292 10.31 -22.99 -21.12
CA GLU A 292 10.70 -22.37 -22.41
C GLU A 292 10.86 -23.42 -23.51
#